data_AF-A0A0F7LVL3-F1
#
_entry.id   AF-A0A0F7LVL3-F1
#
_cell.length_a   1.000
_cell.length_b   1.000
_cell.length_c   1.000
_cell.angle_alpha   90.00
_cell.angle_beta   90.00
_cell.angle_gamma   90.00
#
_symmetry.space_group_name_H-M   'P 1'
#
loop_
_entity.id
_entity.type
_entity.pdbx_description
1 polymer ?
#
loop_
_entity_poly.entity_id
_entity_poly.type
_entity_poly.pdbx_seq_one_letter_code
_entity_poly.pdbx_strand_id
1 'polypeptide(L)'
;MSRFIRIVVVIAILIGCVLIFTMSLANVNLSYTKKNFIYYNMFTFDEIKNIPLISKDYIIYYDSPDGTPTMTNKIVFSNVNLNNKSELIKYVESMGFEKYFDEYWRKDNVLINIKQNNIKRTILFLVEKN
;
A
#
# COMPACT_ATOMS: atom_id res chain seq x y z
N MET A 1 -43.95 -3.74 -19.91
CA MET A 1 -43.12 -3.62 -18.69
C MET A 1 -43.26 -2.19 -18.16
N SER A 2 -43.74 -2.00 -16.94
CA SER A 2 -44.00 -0.65 -16.41
C SER A 2 -42.70 0.12 -16.22
N ARG A 3 -42.75 1.46 -16.32
CA ARG A 3 -41.60 2.35 -16.11
C ARG A 3 -40.95 2.12 -14.74
N PHE A 4 -41.76 1.82 -13.74
CA PHE A 4 -41.32 1.47 -12.39
C PHE A 4 -40.48 0.19 -12.37
N ILE A 5 -40.95 -0.89 -13.01
CA ILE A 5 -40.21 -2.17 -13.07
C ILE A 5 -38.86 -1.98 -13.76
N ARG A 6 -38.79 -1.17 -14.83
CA ARG A 6 -37.51 -0.87 -15.50
C ARG A 6 -36.50 -0.16 -14.58
N ILE A 7 -36.95 0.79 -13.77
CA ILE A 7 -36.09 1.49 -12.82
C ILE A 7 -35.56 0.52 -11.75
N VAL A 8 -36.44 -0.32 -11.19
CA VAL A 8 -36.04 -1.32 -10.19
C VAL A 8 -34.99 -2.29 -10.76
N VAL A 9 -35.17 -2.75 -12.00
CA VAL A 9 -34.20 -3.64 -12.66
C VAL A 9 -32.83 -2.95 -12.85
N VAL A 10 -32.81 -1.69 -13.28
CA VAL A 10 -31.55 -0.93 -13.47
C VAL A 10 -30.82 -0.77 -12.12
N ILE A 11 -31.55 -0.43 -11.05
CA ILE A 11 -30.97 -0.28 -9.71
C ILE A 11 -30.41 -1.61 -9.22
N ALA A 12 -31.15 -2.72 -9.40
CA ALA A 12 -30.69 -4.05 -9.00
C ALA A 12 -29.40 -4.45 -9.74
N ILE A 13 -29.29 -4.14 -11.04
CA ILE A 13 -28.07 -4.38 -11.82
C ILE A 13 -26.90 -3.55 -11.27
N LEU A 14 -27.11 -2.26 -10.99
CA LEU A 14 -26.06 -1.40 -10.45
C LEU A 14 -25.56 -1.90 -9.08
N ILE A 15 -26.47 -2.27 -8.18
CA ILE A 15 -26.12 -2.86 -6.88
C ILE A 15 -25.35 -4.16 -7.08
N GLY A 16 -25.82 -5.04 -7.97
CA GLY A 16 -25.14 -6.29 -8.30
C GLY A 16 -23.72 -6.07 -8.81
N CYS A 17 -23.51 -5.10 -9.72
CA CYS A 17 -22.19 -4.74 -10.21
C CYS A 17 -21.27 -4.23 -9.09
N VAL A 18 -21.77 -3.39 -8.19
CA VAL A 18 -20.98 -2.89 -7.04
C VAL A 18 -20.59 -4.04 -6.12
N LEU A 19 -21.50 -4.95 -5.80
CA LEU A 19 -21.21 -6.09 -4.93
C LEU A 19 -20.16 -7.02 -5.54
N ILE A 20 -20.30 -7.39 -6.81
CA ILE A 20 -19.32 -8.22 -7.53
C ILE A 20 -17.95 -7.53 -7.57
N PHE A 21 -17.92 -6.23 -7.84
CA PHE A 21 -16.68 -5.45 -7.83
C PHE A 21 -16.02 -5.46 -6.45
N THR A 22 -16.77 -5.26 -5.36
CA THR A 22 -16.22 -5.30 -4.00
C THR A 22 -15.72 -6.69 -3.60
N MET A 23 -16.39 -7.77 -4.03
CA MET A 23 -15.93 -9.15 -3.79
C MET A 23 -14.64 -9.45 -4.54
N SER A 24 -14.45 -8.90 -5.74
CA SER A 24 -13.20 -9.00 -6.50
C SER A 24 -12.02 -8.31 -5.81
N LEU A 25 -12.26 -7.51 -4.76
CA LEU A 25 -11.24 -6.87 -3.93
C LEU A 25 -11.01 -7.60 -2.60
N ALA A 26 -11.62 -8.77 -2.39
CA ALA A 26 -11.24 -9.67 -1.30
C ALA A 26 -9.95 -10.42 -1.70
N ASN A 27 -8.98 -10.54 -0.79
CA ASN A 27 -7.70 -11.21 -1.01
C ASN A 27 -6.87 -10.69 -2.19
N VAL A 28 -6.46 -9.43 -2.12
CA VAL A 28 -5.75 -8.79 -3.23
C VAL A 28 -4.27 -8.70 -2.95
N ASN A 29 -3.49 -9.35 -3.80
CA ASN A 29 -2.06 -9.09 -3.96
C ASN A 29 -1.86 -8.24 -5.22
N LEU A 30 -1.54 -6.96 -5.03
CA LEU A 30 -1.35 -6.01 -6.12
C LEU A 30 0.10 -5.59 -6.22
N SER A 31 0.56 -5.36 -7.45
CA SER A 31 1.80 -4.63 -7.72
C SER A 31 1.52 -3.48 -8.69
N TYR A 32 2.00 -2.29 -8.37
CA TYR A 32 1.68 -1.08 -9.12
C TYR A 32 2.70 0.05 -8.86
N THR A 33 2.55 1.15 -9.59
CA THR A 33 3.32 2.38 -9.38
C THR A 33 2.35 3.55 -9.15
N LYS A 34 2.87 4.74 -8.81
CA LYS A 34 2.04 5.96 -8.66
C LYS A 34 1.28 6.32 -9.94
N LYS A 35 1.71 5.83 -11.12
CA LYS A 35 0.99 6.05 -12.39
C LYS A 35 -0.35 5.33 -12.45
N ASN A 36 -0.53 4.25 -11.69
CA ASN A 36 -1.81 3.53 -11.59
C ASN A 36 -2.72 4.25 -10.60
N PHE A 37 -3.42 5.30 -11.08
CA PHE A 37 -4.21 6.21 -10.24
C PHE A 37 -5.20 5.48 -9.32
N ILE A 38 -5.97 4.53 -9.84
CA ILE A 38 -6.98 3.80 -9.06
C ILE A 38 -6.31 3.02 -7.93
N TYR A 39 -5.31 2.20 -8.25
CA TYR A 39 -4.65 1.36 -7.26
C TYR A 39 -3.87 2.17 -6.22
N TYR A 40 -3.21 3.23 -6.65
CA TYR A 40 -2.47 4.10 -5.75
C TYR A 40 -3.39 4.83 -4.75
N ASN A 41 -4.54 5.33 -5.19
CA ASN A 41 -5.45 6.02 -4.27
C ASN A 41 -6.19 5.07 -3.33
N MET A 42 -6.58 3.88 -3.82
CA MET A 42 -7.37 2.91 -3.05
C MET A 42 -6.54 2.03 -2.12
N PHE A 43 -5.34 1.60 -2.53
CA PHE A 43 -4.59 0.54 -1.83
C PHE A 43 -3.24 0.98 -1.27
N THR A 44 -2.84 2.25 -1.44
CA THR A 44 -1.60 2.74 -0.83
C THR A 44 -1.88 3.34 0.54
N PHE A 45 -1.14 2.89 1.55
CA PHE A 45 -1.20 3.47 2.89
C PHE A 45 -0.60 4.87 2.92
N ASP A 46 -1.08 5.72 3.83
CA ASP A 46 -0.67 7.12 3.91
C ASP A 46 0.84 7.30 4.15
N GLU A 47 1.44 6.36 4.89
CA GLU A 47 2.88 6.28 5.15
C GLU A 47 3.69 6.10 3.85
N ILE A 48 3.14 5.42 2.83
CA ILE A 48 3.76 5.25 1.51
C ILE A 48 3.30 6.34 0.52
N LYS A 49 2.10 6.91 0.67
CA LYS A 49 1.62 7.97 -0.23
C LYS A 49 2.59 9.17 -0.23
N ASN A 50 2.99 9.60 0.96
CA ASN A 50 3.85 10.77 1.17
C ASN A 50 5.35 10.47 1.22
N ILE A 51 5.75 9.22 0.96
CA ILE A 51 7.16 8.82 1.06
C ILE A 51 8.04 9.59 0.07
N PRO A 52 9.24 10.06 0.48
CA PRO A 52 10.21 10.61 -0.44
C PRO A 52 10.63 9.56 -1.47
N LEU A 53 10.55 9.93 -2.75
CA LEU A 53 10.92 9.05 -3.85
C LEU A 53 12.43 9.04 -4.05
N ILE A 54 13.11 8.14 -3.35
CA ILE A 54 14.58 8.00 -3.37
C ILE A 54 15.12 7.34 -4.66
N SER A 55 14.25 6.84 -5.52
CA SER A 55 14.56 6.32 -6.86
C SER A 55 13.37 6.50 -7.81
N LYS A 56 13.66 6.62 -9.11
CA LYS A 56 12.65 6.59 -10.18
C LYS A 56 12.16 5.17 -10.49
N ASP A 57 12.98 4.18 -10.14
CA ASP A 57 12.68 2.76 -10.34
C ASP A 57 12.16 2.19 -9.03
N TYR A 58 10.84 2.02 -8.95
CA TYR A 58 10.18 1.50 -7.77
C TYR A 58 8.88 0.77 -8.11
N ILE A 59 8.49 -0.16 -7.24
CA ILE A 59 7.21 -0.86 -7.30
C ILE A 59 6.58 -0.85 -5.91
N ILE A 60 5.29 -0.53 -5.86
CA ILE A 60 4.46 -0.62 -4.66
C ILE A 60 3.71 -1.95 -4.71
N TYR A 61 3.64 -2.64 -3.59
CA TYR A 61 2.86 -3.86 -3.42
C TYR A 61 1.88 -3.68 -2.27
N TYR A 62 0.65 -4.13 -2.47
CA TYR A 62 -0.36 -4.22 -1.43
C TYR A 62 -0.74 -5.68 -1.26
N ASP A 63 -0.83 -6.13 -0.02
CA ASP A 63 -1.24 -7.48 0.33
C ASP A 63 -2.21 -7.43 1.51
N SER A 64 -3.36 -8.08 1.35
CA SER A 64 -4.41 -8.19 2.36
C SER A 64 -4.88 -9.65 2.39
N PRO A 65 -4.18 -10.52 3.13
CA PRO A 65 -4.45 -11.95 3.14
C PRO A 65 -5.83 -12.23 3.74
N ASP A 66 -6.55 -13.20 3.17
CA ASP A 66 -7.80 -13.69 3.77
C ASP A 66 -7.55 -14.30 5.15
N GLY A 67 -8.41 -13.94 6.11
CA GLY A 67 -8.43 -14.56 7.44
C GLY A 67 -7.40 -14.01 8.43
N THR A 68 -6.58 -13.03 8.05
CA THR A 68 -5.70 -12.29 8.98
C THR A 68 -6.06 -10.80 9.00
N PRO A 69 -6.08 -10.13 10.16
CA PRO A 69 -6.32 -8.69 10.23
C PRO A 69 -5.15 -7.86 9.67
N THR A 70 -3.96 -8.45 9.55
CA THR A 70 -2.76 -7.75 9.12
C THR A 70 -2.80 -7.42 7.63
N MET A 71 -2.85 -6.14 7.31
CA MET A 71 -2.68 -5.64 5.94
C MET A 71 -1.28 -5.08 5.77
N THR A 72 -0.68 -5.31 4.61
CA THR A 72 0.66 -4.82 4.32
C THR A 72 0.69 -3.98 3.05
N ASN A 73 1.50 -2.93 3.09
CA ASN A 73 1.84 -2.15 1.92
C ASN A 73 3.36 -1.95 1.93
N LYS A 74 4.04 -2.30 0.84
CA LYS A 74 5.49 -2.13 0.72
C LYS A 74 5.83 -1.39 -0.56
N ILE A 75 6.87 -0.59 -0.49
CA ILE A 75 7.51 0.01 -1.66
C ILE A 75 8.95 -0.49 -1.74
N VAL A 76 9.32 -1.00 -2.91
CA VAL A 76 10.67 -1.47 -3.21
C VAL A 76 11.28 -0.49 -4.19
N PHE A 77 12.32 0.20 -3.75
CA PHE A 77 13.14 1.05 -4.61
C PHE A 77 14.31 0.25 -5.17
N SER A 78 14.50 0.32 -6.47
CA SER A 78 15.59 -0.31 -7.22
C SER A 78 16.58 0.74 -7.70
N ASN A 79 17.81 0.31 -7.99
CA ASN A 79 18.87 1.19 -8.50
C ASN A 79 19.15 2.40 -7.61
N VAL A 80 19.00 2.24 -6.29
CA VAL A 80 19.15 3.34 -5.32
C VAL A 80 20.62 3.72 -5.08
N ASN A 81 20.82 4.94 -4.62
CA ASN A 81 21.99 5.29 -3.84
C ASN A 81 21.77 4.80 -2.40
N LEU A 82 22.69 3.97 -1.88
CA LEU A 82 22.57 3.35 -0.56
C LEU A 82 22.52 4.38 0.58
N ASN A 83 23.05 5.58 0.38
CA ASN A 83 22.97 6.66 1.38
C ASN A 83 21.55 7.20 1.58
N ASN A 84 20.64 6.94 0.62
CA ASN A 84 19.25 7.43 0.67
C ASN A 84 18.40 6.69 1.71
N LYS A 85 18.87 5.57 2.31
CA LYS A 85 18.17 4.94 3.45
C LYS A 85 17.98 5.92 4.61
N SER A 86 18.97 6.78 4.84
CA SER A 86 18.89 7.80 5.90
C SER A 86 17.73 8.79 5.71
N GLU A 87 17.34 9.07 4.46
CA GLU A 87 16.20 9.93 4.13
C GLU A 87 14.87 9.26 4.53
N LEU A 88 14.73 7.96 4.28
CA LEU A 88 13.55 7.20 4.69
C LEU A 88 13.44 7.09 6.22
N ILE A 89 14.56 6.93 6.92
CA ILE A 89 14.59 6.88 8.40
C ILE A 89 14.12 8.22 8.96
N LYS A 90 14.71 9.34 8.48
CA LYS A 90 14.31 10.69 8.91
C LYS A 90 12.83 10.96 8.63
N TYR A 91 12.33 10.52 7.48
CA TYR A 91 10.92 10.63 7.14
C TYR A 91 10.03 9.91 8.16
N VAL A 92 10.35 8.66 8.50
CA VAL A 92 9.59 7.86 9.49
C VAL A 92 9.62 8.50 10.87
N GLU A 93 10.79 8.93 11.33
CA GLU A 93 10.94 9.62 12.62
C GLU A 93 10.18 10.95 12.64
N SER A 94 10.18 11.70 11.54
CA SER A 94 9.41 12.96 11.42
C SER A 94 7.89 12.78 11.48
N MET A 95 7.39 11.58 11.16
CA MET A 95 5.97 11.22 11.32
C MET A 95 5.62 10.82 12.76
N GLY A 96 6.60 10.83 13.67
CA GLY A 96 6.43 10.46 15.08
C GLY A 96 6.45 8.95 15.32
N PHE A 97 7.05 8.17 14.41
CA PHE A 97 7.34 6.76 14.68
C PHE A 97 8.63 6.64 15.49
N GLU A 98 8.60 5.79 16.50
CA GLU A 98 9.75 5.56 17.36
C GLU A 98 10.44 4.26 16.97
N LYS A 99 11.77 4.24 17.07
CA LYS A 99 12.55 3.03 16.82
C LYS A 99 12.18 1.98 17.87
N TYR A 100 11.64 0.85 17.43
CA TYR A 100 11.17 -0.23 18.30
C TYR A 100 12.25 -1.31 18.48
N PHE A 101 12.80 -1.82 17.38
CA PHE A 101 13.83 -2.86 17.39
C PHE A 101 14.59 -2.88 16.06
N ASP A 102 15.92 -2.96 16.08
CA ASP A 102 16.77 -3.13 14.88
C ASP A 102 16.38 -2.20 13.70
N GLU A 103 15.78 -2.74 12.63
CA GLU A 103 15.29 -2.03 11.45
C GLU A 103 13.76 -1.75 11.48
N TYR A 104 13.15 -1.70 12.66
CA TYR A 104 11.71 -1.50 12.86
C TYR A 104 11.40 -0.22 13.62
N TRP A 105 10.36 0.48 13.16
CA TRP A 105 9.78 1.66 13.80
C TRP A 105 8.29 1.43 14.04
N ARG A 106 7.78 1.87 15.19
CA ARG A 106 6.39 1.63 15.59
C ARG A 106 5.69 2.93 15.99
N LYS A 107 4.41 3.01 15.65
CA LYS A 107 3.48 4.02 16.13
C LYS A 107 2.09 3.39 16.20
N ASP A 108 1.49 3.36 17.38
CA ASP A 108 0.19 2.72 17.62
C ASP A 108 0.17 1.26 17.11
N ASN A 109 -0.73 0.97 16.16
CA ASN A 109 -0.90 -0.32 15.50
C ASN A 109 -0.15 -0.43 14.17
N VAL A 110 0.69 0.55 13.83
CA VAL A 110 1.47 0.58 12.59
C VAL A 110 2.92 0.23 12.88
N LEU A 111 3.43 -0.76 12.15
CA LEU A 111 4.83 -1.18 12.17
C LEU A 111 5.46 -0.88 10.81
N ILE A 112 6.63 -0.25 10.81
CA ILE A 112 7.41 0.08 9.62
C ILE A 112 8.74 -0.65 9.68
N ASN A 113 9.13 -1.29 8.57
CA ASN A 113 10.44 -1.93 8.42
C ASN A 113 11.19 -1.37 7.20
N ILE A 114 12.46 -0.99 7.39
CA ILE A 114 13.31 -0.45 6.33
C ILE A 114 14.53 -1.34 6.11
N LYS A 115 14.50 -2.18 5.08
CA LYS A 115 15.57 -3.12 4.71
C LYS A 115 16.37 -2.61 3.51
N GLN A 116 17.69 -2.75 3.57
CA GLN A 116 18.58 -2.38 2.46
C GLN A 116 19.38 -3.59 1.97
N ASN A 117 19.46 -3.77 0.67
CA ASN A 117 20.32 -4.76 0.03
C ASN A 117 21.42 -4.06 -0.79
N ASN A 118 22.65 -4.12 -0.29
CA ASN A 118 23.79 -3.43 -0.91
C ASN A 118 24.18 -4.02 -2.27
N ILE A 119 24.05 -5.34 -2.44
CA ILE A 119 24.45 -6.05 -3.66
C ILE A 119 23.46 -5.74 -4.79
N LYS A 120 22.16 -5.84 -4.49
CA LYS A 120 21.09 -5.57 -5.45
C LYS A 120 20.78 -4.09 -5.62
N ARG A 121 21.38 -3.23 -4.78
CA ARG A 121 21.10 -1.79 -4.71
C ARG A 121 19.60 -1.50 -4.59
N THR A 122 18.96 -2.19 -3.66
CA THR A 122 17.53 -2.02 -3.37
C THR A 122 17.31 -1.56 -1.93
N ILE A 123 16.27 -0.76 -1.71
CA ILE A 123 15.75 -0.44 -0.38
C ILE A 123 14.26 -0.78 -0.37
N LEU A 124 13.85 -1.56 0.62
CA LEU A 124 12.48 -1.95 0.88
C LEU A 124 11.97 -1.17 2.08
N PHE A 125 10.79 -0.59 1.92
CA PHE A 125 10.03 0.07 2.97
C PHE A 125 8.69 -0.65 3.10
N LEU A 126 8.48 -1.35 4.20
CA LEU A 126 7.28 -2.14 4.49
C LEU A 126 6.49 -1.46 5.61
N VAL A 127 5.19 -1.40 5.43
CA VAL A 127 4.21 -0.93 6.42
C VAL A 127 3.23 -2.05 6.69
N GLU A 128 3.06 -2.39 7.95
CA GLU A 128 2.13 -3.41 8.45
C GLU A 128 1.13 -2.72 9.40
N LYS A 129 -0.17 -3.00 9.22
CA LYS A 129 -1.25 -2.47 10.07
C LYS A 129 -2.06 -3.63 10.65
N ASN A 130 -2.24 -3.61 11.96
CA ASN A 130 -3.01 -4.60 12.74
C ASN A 130 -4.26 -4.01 13.38
#